data_AF-A0A6A2XXV6-F1
#
_entry.id   AF-A0A6A2XXV6-F1
#
_cell.length_a   1.000
_cell.length_b   1.000
_cell.length_c   1.000
_cell.angle_alpha   90.00
_cell.angle_beta   90.00
_cell.angle_gamma   90.00
#
_symmetry.space_group_name_H-M   'P 1'
#
loop_
_entity.id
_entity.type
_entity.pdbx_description
1 polymer ?
#
loop_
_entity_poly.entity_id
_entity_poly.type
_entity_poly.pdbx_seq_one_letter_code
_entity_poly.pdbx_strand_id
1 'polypeptide(L)'
;MAEEAAFFGDTVPAKLKIPFILRTPHMSAMHHDTSPDLKIVATKLKDILEISNTSLKMRKVIVELCDIFASCGARLSAAGIVGILKKIGRDTVKDGEKQKSVVALNGGLYEH
;
A
#
# COMPACT_ATOMS: atom_id res chain seq x y z
N MET A 1 0.21 17.15 -2.78
CA MET A 1 1.42 16.61 -3.44
C MET A 1 1.49 16.90 -4.95
N ALA A 2 0.45 16.57 -5.73
CA ALA A 2 0.54 16.69 -7.20
C ALA A 2 0.63 18.15 -7.70
N GLU A 3 -0.06 19.08 -7.03
CA GLU A 3 -0.08 20.50 -7.37
C GLU A 3 1.12 21.23 -6.76
N GLU A 4 1.34 21.04 -5.46
CA GLU A 4 2.36 21.74 -4.66
C GLU A 4 3.79 21.38 -5.06
N ALA A 5 4.01 20.14 -5.53
CA ALA A 5 5.32 19.69 -6.00
C ALA A 5 5.43 19.65 -7.53
N ALA A 6 4.40 20.12 -8.27
CA ALA A 6 4.30 19.98 -9.73
C ALA A 6 4.67 18.56 -10.22
N PHE A 7 4.24 17.53 -9.48
CA PHE A 7 4.78 16.17 -9.62
C PHE A 7 4.53 15.58 -11.01
N PHE A 8 3.44 15.98 -11.66
CA PHE A 8 3.07 15.59 -13.02
C PHE A 8 3.24 16.73 -14.04
N GLY A 9 4.02 17.76 -13.70
CA GLY A 9 4.19 18.98 -14.49
C GLY A 9 3.24 20.11 -14.07
N ASP A 10 3.04 21.06 -14.97
CA ASP A 10 2.33 22.32 -14.70
C ASP A 10 0.83 22.13 -14.38
N THR A 11 0.24 21.02 -14.84
CA THR A 11 -1.18 20.74 -14.65
C THR A 11 -1.40 19.39 -13.99
N VAL A 12 -2.24 19.36 -12.95
CA VAL A 12 -2.68 18.11 -12.32
C VAL A 12 -3.57 17.32 -13.30
N PRO A 13 -3.24 16.05 -13.61
CA PRO A 13 -4.03 15.20 -14.49
C PRO A 13 -5.50 15.11 -14.06
N ALA A 14 -6.44 15.32 -15.00
CA ALA A 14 -7.86 15.40 -14.68
C ALA A 14 -8.40 14.13 -14.02
N LYS A 15 -7.97 12.95 -14.48
CA LYS A 15 -8.36 11.65 -13.91
C LYS A 15 -7.96 11.50 -12.46
N LEU A 16 -6.84 12.10 -12.04
CA LEU A 16 -6.36 12.03 -10.66
C LEU A 16 -7.29 12.75 -9.67
N LYS A 17 -8.11 13.69 -10.15
CA LYS A 17 -9.09 14.42 -9.33
C LYS A 17 -10.37 13.62 -9.06
N ILE A 18 -10.56 12.50 -9.76
CA ILE A 18 -11.74 11.64 -9.60
C ILE A 18 -11.56 10.79 -8.34
N PRO A 19 -12.45 10.91 -7.34
CA PRO A 19 -12.37 10.09 -6.13
C PRO A 19 -12.41 8.58 -6.44
N PHE A 20 -11.60 7.80 -5.73
CA PHE A 20 -11.55 6.33 -5.83
C PHE A 20 -11.16 5.76 -7.21
N ILE A 21 -10.63 6.58 -8.13
CA ILE A 21 -10.16 6.10 -9.43
C ILE A 21 -9.05 5.04 -9.31
N LEU A 22 -8.17 5.21 -8.32
CA LEU A 22 -7.19 4.20 -7.92
C LEU A 22 -7.83 3.28 -6.87
N ARG A 23 -7.93 1.99 -7.22
CA ARG A 23 -8.47 0.93 -6.35
C ARG A 23 -7.34 0.07 -5.81
N THR A 24 -7.63 -0.68 -4.76
CA THR A 24 -6.68 -1.59 -4.09
C THR A 24 -5.91 -2.52 -5.05
N PRO A 25 -6.53 -3.18 -6.06
CA PRO A 25 -5.78 -4.03 -6.98
C PRO A 25 -4.78 -3.25 -7.85
N HIS A 26 -5.06 -1.97 -8.14
CA HIS A 26 -4.15 -1.12 -8.90
C HIS A 26 -2.91 -0.81 -8.06
N MET A 27 -3.12 -0.43 -6.80
CA MET A 27 -2.05 -0.14 -5.84
C MET A 27 -1.21 -1.39 -5.53
N SER A 28 -1.85 -2.53 -5.28
CA SER A 28 -1.16 -3.80 -5.04
C SER A 28 -0.27 -4.20 -6.23
N ALA A 29 -0.77 -4.06 -7.47
CA ALA A 29 0.03 -4.35 -8.65
C ALA A 29 1.24 -3.41 -8.80
N MET A 30 1.12 -2.13 -8.42
CA MET A 30 2.23 -1.18 -8.44
C MET A 30 3.24 -1.44 -7.32
N HIS A 31 2.79 -1.81 -6.12
CA HIS A 31 3.65 -2.12 -4.97
C HIS A 31 4.50 -3.37 -5.21
N HIS A 32 3.94 -4.39 -5.87
CA HIS A 32 4.62 -5.64 -6.20
C HIS A 32 5.47 -5.56 -7.49
N ASP A 33 5.60 -4.40 -8.11
CA ASP A 33 6.40 -4.26 -9.32
C ASP A 33 7.90 -4.31 -9.01
N THR A 34 8.51 -5.46 -9.27
CA THR A 34 9.95 -5.69 -9.11
C THR A 34 10.74 -5.51 -10.41
N SER A 35 10.10 -5.05 -11.49
CA SER A 35 10.81 -4.82 -12.76
C SER A 35 11.82 -3.67 -12.62
N PRO A 36 13.01 -3.78 -13.25
CA PRO A 36 14.06 -2.75 -13.12
C PRO A 36 13.60 -1.35 -13.56
N ASP A 37 12.67 -1.28 -14.51
CA ASP A 37 12.12 -0.06 -15.07
C ASP A 37 10.75 0.31 -14.49
N LEU A 38 10.19 -0.48 -13.58
CA LEU A 38 8.85 -0.29 -13.00
C LEU A 38 7.74 -0.19 -14.07
N LYS A 39 7.74 -1.14 -15.01
CA LYS A 39 6.81 -1.13 -16.16
C LYS A 39 5.34 -1.30 -15.78
N ILE A 40 5.03 -2.02 -14.70
CA ILE A 40 3.66 -2.21 -14.23
C ILE A 40 3.16 -0.88 -13.67
N VAL A 41 3.99 -0.16 -12.91
CA VAL A 41 3.68 1.20 -12.44
C VAL A 41 3.41 2.12 -13.63
N ALA A 42 4.28 2.13 -14.64
CA ALA A 42 4.09 2.93 -15.85
C ALA A 42 2.74 2.63 -16.53
N THR A 43 2.41 1.34 -16.65
CA THR A 43 1.20 0.86 -17.31
C THR A 43 -0.06 1.27 -16.52
N LYS A 44 -0.07 1.09 -15.19
CA LYS A 44 -1.23 1.49 -14.35
C LYS A 44 -1.49 2.99 -14.38
N LEU A 45 -0.44 3.82 -14.36
CA LEU A 45 -0.59 5.27 -14.46
C LEU A 45 -1.14 5.69 -15.82
N LYS A 46 -0.69 5.04 -16.90
CA LYS A 46 -1.21 5.30 -18.25
C LYS A 46 -2.67 4.88 -18.37
N ASP A 47 -2.99 3.63 -18.02
CA ASP A 47 -4.30 3.05 -18.31
C ASP A 47 -5.42 3.62 -17.42
N ILE A 48 -5.10 4.02 -16.18
CA ILE A 48 -6.09 4.48 -15.20
C ILE A 48 -6.17 6.00 -15.13
N LEU A 49 -5.01 6.66 -15.16
CA LEU A 49 -4.91 8.11 -14.94
C LEU A 49 -4.61 8.89 -16.21
N GLU A 50 -4.42 8.22 -17.35
CA GLU A 50 -4.03 8.82 -18.63
C GLU A 50 -2.69 9.58 -18.55
N ILE A 51 -1.84 9.20 -17.58
CA ILE A 51 -0.51 9.82 -17.36
C ILE A 51 0.52 9.05 -18.17
N SER A 52 0.91 9.62 -19.31
CA SER A 52 2.00 9.13 -20.15
C SER A 52 3.32 9.85 -19.80
N ASN A 53 4.46 9.30 -20.26
CA ASN A 53 5.80 9.91 -20.11
C ASN A 53 6.33 10.01 -18.67
N THR A 54 6.10 8.99 -17.83
CA THR A 54 6.68 8.95 -16.50
C THR A 54 8.18 8.64 -16.55
N SER A 55 8.98 9.34 -15.74
CA SER A 55 10.40 8.99 -15.55
C SER A 55 10.55 7.84 -14.54
N LEU A 56 11.66 7.10 -14.59
CA LEU A 56 11.94 6.06 -13.59
C LEU A 56 11.95 6.62 -12.16
N LYS A 57 12.44 7.85 -11.98
CA LYS A 57 12.44 8.55 -10.68
C LYS A 57 11.02 8.76 -10.15
N MET A 58 10.09 9.20 -11.00
CA MET A 58 8.68 9.36 -10.62
C MET A 58 8.06 8.02 -10.23
N ARG A 59 8.34 6.96 -11.00
CA ARG A 59 7.81 5.63 -10.69
C ARG A 59 8.32 5.09 -9.36
N LYS A 60 9.59 5.33 -9.01
CA LYS A 60 10.14 4.97 -7.69
C LYS A 60 9.41 5.67 -6.55
N VAL A 61 9.12 6.97 -6.67
CA VAL A 61 8.34 7.71 -5.67
C VAL A 61 6.94 7.12 -5.51
N ILE A 62 6.31 6.70 -6.61
CA ILE A 62 4.97 6.10 -6.56
C ILE A 62 5.00 4.73 -5.86
N VAL A 63 6.03 3.91 -6.08
CA VAL A 63 6.22 2.65 -5.36
C VAL A 63 6.44 2.89 -3.87
N GLU A 64 7.29 3.85 -3.50
CA GLU A 64 7.54 4.23 -2.11
C GLU A 64 6.26 4.72 -1.43
N LEU A 65 5.44 5.50 -2.13
CA LEU A 65 4.13 5.92 -1.63
C LEU A 65 3.19 4.73 -1.41
N CYS A 66 3.19 3.75 -2.33
CA CYS A 66 2.41 2.53 -2.14
C CYS A 66 2.87 1.75 -0.90
N ASP A 67 4.18 1.65 -0.69
CA ASP A 67 4.78 0.98 0.46
C ASP A 67 4.42 1.65 1.79
N ILE A 68 4.46 2.99 1.84
CA ILE A 68 4.09 3.75 3.04
C ILE A 68 2.63 3.49 3.42
N PHE A 69 1.71 3.57 2.46
CA PHE A 69 0.29 3.34 2.73
C PHE A 69 0.01 1.89 3.14
N ALA A 70 0.59 0.91 2.43
CA ALA A 70 0.44 -0.50 2.75
C ALA A 70 1.00 -0.82 4.15
N SER A 71 2.22 -0.36 4.45
CA SER A 71 2.87 -0.55 5.75
C SER A 71 2.11 0.13 6.88
N CYS A 72 1.59 1.33 6.66
CA CYS A 72 0.79 2.04 7.65
C CYS A 72 -0.49 1.26 7.98
N GLY A 73 -1.26 0.88 6.96
CA GLY A 73 -2.49 0.09 7.12
C GLY A 73 -2.23 -1.24 7.82
N ALA A 74 -1.21 -1.98 7.38
CA ALA A 74 -0.82 -3.25 7.98
C ALA A 74 -0.44 -3.12 9.46
N ARG A 75 0.33 -2.09 9.83
CA ARG A 75 0.76 -1.83 11.21
C ARG A 75 -0.41 -1.43 12.11
N LEU A 76 -1.35 -0.62 11.62
CA LEU A 76 -2.56 -0.27 12.37
C LEU A 76 -3.45 -1.51 12.60
N SER A 77 -3.64 -2.34 11.57
CA SER A 77 -4.36 -3.61 11.72
C SER A 77 -3.67 -4.55 12.71
N ALA A 78 -2.34 -4.67 12.64
CA ALA A 78 -1.56 -5.47 13.60
C ALA A 78 -1.68 -4.93 15.04
N ALA A 79 -1.70 -3.61 15.23
CA ALA A 79 -1.92 -2.99 16.53
C ALA A 79 -3.30 -3.35 17.10
N GLY A 80 -4.35 -3.40 16.26
CA GLY A 80 -5.68 -3.88 16.64
C GLY A 80 -5.67 -5.33 17.11
N ILE A 81 -5.00 -6.22 16.36
CA ILE A 81 -4.84 -7.64 16.74
C ILE A 81 -4.11 -7.75 18.09
N VAL A 82 -3.01 -7.03 18.27
CA VAL A 82 -2.26 -7.02 19.54
C VAL A 82 -3.11 -6.46 20.68
N GLY A 83 -3.97 -5.46 20.43
CA GLY A 83 -4.92 -4.95 21.41
C GLY A 83 -5.90 -6.03 21.91
N ILE A 84 -6.42 -6.86 21.00
CA ILE A 84 -7.27 -8.01 21.37
C ILE A 84 -6.48 -9.02 22.19
N LEU A 85 -5.25 -9.37 21.78
CA LEU A 85 -4.39 -10.29 22.51
C LEU A 85 -4.11 -9.80 23.94
N LYS A 86 -3.82 -8.51 24.11
CA LYS A 86 -3.69 -7.88 25.43
C LYS A 86 -4.96 -8.01 26.26
N LYS A 87 -6.12 -7.74 25.65
CA LYS A 87 -7.41 -7.80 26.34
C LYS A 87 -7.73 -9.19 26.89
N ILE A 88 -7.30 -10.25 26.21
CA ILE A 88 -7.48 -11.65 26.65
C ILE A 88 -6.27 -12.23 27.41
N GLY A 89 -5.30 -11.39 27.78
CA GLY A 89 -4.11 -11.78 28.54
C GLY A 89 -3.16 -12.70 27.78
N ARG A 90 -3.12 -12.58 26.45
CA ARG A 90 -2.30 -13.42 25.54
C ARG A 90 -1.11 -12.69 24.91
N ASP A 91 -0.77 -11.50 25.39
CA ASP A 91 0.33 -10.67 24.88
C ASP A 91 1.70 -10.99 25.50
N THR A 92 1.74 -11.60 26.68
CA THR A 92 2.97 -12.03 27.35
C THR A 92 3.01 -13.54 27.51
N VAL A 93 4.20 -14.13 27.40
CA VAL A 93 4.45 -15.54 27.74
C VAL A 93 4.76 -15.60 29.23
N LYS A 94 4.03 -16.42 30.00
CA LYS A 94 4.38 -16.70 31.40
C LYS A 94 5.57 -17.66 31.44
N ASP A 95 6.51 -17.43 32.36
CA ASP A 95 7.71 -18.28 32.50
C ASP A 95 7.32 -19.76 32.63
N GLY A 96 7.87 -20.59 31.74
CA GLY A 96 7.62 -22.04 31.68
C GLY A 96 6.48 -22.49 30.77
N GLU A 97 5.64 -21.59 30.23
CA GLU A 97 4.54 -21.96 29.33
C GLU A 97 4.86 -21.66 27.85
N LYS A 98 4.60 -22.62 26.95
CA LYS A 98 4.61 -22.36 25.49
C LYS A 98 3.25 -21.82 25.07
N GLN A 99 3.01 -20.53 25.26
CA GLN A 99 1.74 -19.91 24.88
C GLN A 99 1.70 -19.64 23.36
N LYS A 100 0.85 -20.37 22.64
CA LYS A 100 0.55 -20.12 21.22
C LYS A 100 -0.83 -19.48 21.07
N SER A 101 -0.93 -18.51 20.17
CA SER A 101 -2.18 -17.84 19.79
C SER A 101 -2.33 -17.95 18.28
N VAL A 102 -3.53 -18.30 17.82
CA VAL A 102 -3.85 -18.38 16.39
C VAL A 102 -4.86 -17.27 16.09
N VAL A 103 -4.60 -16.49 15.04
CA VAL A 103 -5.50 -15.47 14.53
C VAL A 103 -5.90 -15.89 13.12
N ALA A 104 -7.16 -16.27 12.94
CA ALA A 104 -7.70 -16.55 11.62
C ALA A 104 -7.95 -15.21 10.90
N LEU A 105 -7.39 -15.06 9.70
CA LEU A 105 -7.50 -13.87 8.86
C LEU A 105 -8.15 -14.24 7.53
N ASN A 106 -8.90 -13.30 6.96
CA ASN A 106 -9.56 -13.46 5.67
C ASN A 106 -9.66 -12.10 4.96
N GLY A 107 -9.82 -12.12 3.63
CA GLY A 107 -10.07 -10.94 2.81
C GLY A 107 -8.88 -10.59 1.91
N GLY A 108 -9.16 -9.94 0.78
CA GLY A 108 -8.19 -9.79 -0.31
C GLY A 108 -6.88 -9.05 0.02
N LEU A 109 -6.80 -8.31 1.13
CA LEU A 109 -5.55 -7.71 1.63
C LEU A 109 -4.64 -8.68 2.39
N TYR A 110 -5.17 -9.81 2.87
CA TYR A 110 -4.42 -10.84 3.59
C TYR A 110 -4.10 -12.06 2.72
N GLU A 111 -4.65 -12.12 1.50
CA GLU A 111 -4.57 -13.27 0.60
C GLU A 111 -3.46 -13.17 -0.47
N HIS A 112 -2.87 -11.99 -0.65
CA HIS A 112 -1.89 -11.66 -1.69
C HIS A 112 -0.70 -10.92 -1.08
#